data_AF-A0A5C9BYS9-F1
#
_entry.id   AF-A0A5C9BYS9-F1
#
_cell.length_a   1.000
_cell.length_b   1.000
_cell.length_c   1.000
_cell.angle_alpha   90.00
_cell.angle_beta   90.00
_cell.angle_gamma   90.00
#
_symmetry.space_group_name_H-M   'P 1'
#
loop_
_entity.id
_entity.type
_entity.pdbx_description
1 polymer ?
#
loop_
_entity_poly.entity_id
_entity_poly.type
_entity_poly.pdbx_seq_one_letter_code
_entity_poly.pdbx_strand_id
1 'polypeptide(L)'
;MWSAIGLPIALAVGFRHFEQLLAGAHAMDTHFFNAPPEGNLPLTLALIALWNTNFLRAHSNGVFPYSHSLALLPSHLQQLEMESNGKRANRDGVAVDYPTNPILWGEAGTNGQHSFFQLLHQGSELVACDFIALGKSDFPLPGHHSGLLANCLAQSSALAFGQTVDEARAAGIPEHLLPFRRFPGNQPSSTLVLPELTPFTLGQLIALYEHKVFCLGVLWNLNSFDQWGVELGKQLAGKLAPCIRDEAPTDGLDPSTRGLINHLRRFRSEPHD
;
A
#
# COMPACT_ATOMS: atom_id res chain seq x y z
N MET A 1 3.04 -15.63 5.35
CA MET A 1 4.14 -16.13 4.50
C MET A 1 5.23 -16.87 5.28
N TRP A 2 5.37 -16.62 6.58
CA TRP A 2 6.41 -17.19 7.44
C TRP A 2 6.23 -18.69 7.80
N SER A 3 5.00 -19.20 7.69
CA SER A 3 4.62 -20.57 8.06
C SER A 3 4.81 -21.56 6.91
N ALA A 4 4.20 -22.76 7.00
CA ALA A 4 4.15 -23.73 5.90
C ALA A 4 3.58 -23.18 4.58
N ILE A 5 2.80 -22.08 4.63
CA ILE A 5 2.36 -21.34 3.43
C ILE A 5 3.56 -20.82 2.62
N GLY A 6 4.70 -20.56 3.26
CA GLY A 6 5.96 -20.15 2.62
C GLY A 6 6.71 -21.27 1.90
N LEU A 7 6.20 -22.51 1.88
CA LEU A 7 6.86 -23.64 1.20
C LEU A 7 7.26 -23.32 -0.26
N PRO A 8 6.44 -22.67 -1.10
CA PRO A 8 6.85 -22.30 -2.46
C PRO A 8 8.06 -21.34 -2.49
N ILE A 9 8.17 -20.43 -1.51
CA ILE A 9 9.32 -19.53 -1.39
C ILE A 9 10.57 -20.35 -1.06
N ALA A 10 10.48 -21.23 -0.06
CA ALA A 10 11.59 -22.11 0.33
C ALA A 10 12.07 -23.02 -0.81
N LEU A 11 11.15 -23.50 -1.65
CA LEU A 11 11.48 -24.28 -2.85
C LEU A 11 12.15 -23.42 -3.94
N ALA A 12 11.68 -22.18 -4.14
CA ALA A 12 12.19 -21.30 -5.19
C ALA A 12 13.58 -20.73 -4.88
N VAL A 13 13.85 -20.34 -3.63
CA VAL A 13 15.13 -19.71 -3.25
C VAL A 13 16.03 -20.63 -2.42
N GLY A 14 15.57 -21.82 -2.04
CA GLY A 14 16.27 -22.74 -1.16
C GLY A 14 16.09 -22.42 0.33
N PHE A 15 16.11 -23.46 1.17
CA PHE A 15 15.78 -23.34 2.59
C PHE A 15 16.71 -22.40 3.37
N ARG A 16 18.01 -22.35 3.03
CA ARG A 16 18.96 -21.42 3.67
C ARG A 16 18.56 -19.95 3.49
N HIS A 17 18.11 -19.56 2.30
CA HIS A 17 17.64 -18.19 2.07
C HIS A 17 16.29 -17.94 2.75
N PHE A 18 15.43 -18.96 2.84
CA PHE A 18 14.19 -18.88 3.61
C PHE A 18 14.47 -18.70 5.11
N GLU A 19 15.45 -19.40 5.69
CA GLU A 19 15.88 -19.18 7.08
C GLU A 19 16.41 -17.75 7.30
N GLN A 20 17.15 -17.19 6.33
CA GLN A 20 17.59 -15.79 6.40
C GLN A 20 16.40 -14.81 6.38
N LEU A 21 15.38 -15.09 5.56
CA LEU A 21 14.14 -14.33 5.54
C LEU A 21 13.45 -14.34 6.92
N LEU A 22 13.33 -15.52 7.54
CA LEU A 22 12.77 -15.65 8.89
C LEU A 22 13.64 -14.93 9.95
N ALA A 23 14.96 -15.06 9.86
CA ALA A 23 15.89 -14.41 10.77
C ALA A 23 15.81 -12.88 10.68
N GLY A 24 15.58 -12.35 9.47
CA GLY A 24 15.34 -10.94 9.24
C GLY A 24 14.08 -10.44 9.94
N ALA A 25 12.96 -11.15 9.77
CA ALA A 25 11.72 -10.84 10.48
C ALA A 25 11.93 -10.87 12.01
N HIS A 26 12.57 -11.93 12.53
CA HIS A 26 12.88 -12.06 13.95
C HIS A 26 13.77 -10.94 14.51
N ALA A 27 14.71 -10.43 13.71
CA ALA A 27 15.53 -9.28 14.09
C ALA A 27 14.68 -8.01 14.25
N MET A 28 13.69 -7.80 13.38
CA MET A 28 12.74 -6.69 13.50
C MET A 28 11.77 -6.89 14.67
N ASP A 29 11.34 -8.13 14.96
CA ASP A 29 10.56 -8.44 16.16
C ASP A 29 11.34 -8.06 17.42
N THR A 30 12.61 -8.46 17.48
CA THR A 30 13.50 -8.16 18.61
C THR A 30 13.68 -6.66 18.78
N HIS A 31 13.84 -5.91 17.68
CA HIS A 31 13.87 -4.45 17.72
C HIS A 31 12.56 -3.87 18.26
N PHE A 32 11.41 -4.32 17.72
CA PHE A 32 10.10 -3.84 18.13
C PHE A 32 9.82 -4.05 19.62
N PHE A 33 10.23 -5.19 20.20
CA PHE A 33 10.00 -5.49 21.61
C PHE A 33 10.94 -4.77 22.58
N ASN A 34 12.18 -4.49 22.17
CA ASN A 34 13.21 -4.02 23.09
C ASN A 34 13.62 -2.55 22.90
N ALA A 35 13.37 -1.96 21.73
CA ALA A 35 13.72 -0.56 21.49
C ALA A 35 12.86 0.39 22.33
N PRO A 36 13.43 1.46 22.92
CA PRO A 36 12.63 2.49 23.57
C PRO A 36 11.70 3.17 22.55
N PRO A 37 10.56 3.75 22.96
CA PRO A 37 9.56 4.31 22.04
C PRO A 37 10.14 5.27 20.99
N GLU A 38 11.04 6.17 21.40
CA GLU A 38 11.72 7.14 20.54
C GLU A 38 12.68 6.53 19.50
N GLY A 39 13.13 5.29 19.72
CA GLY A 39 13.95 4.52 18.78
C GLY A 39 13.19 3.42 18.05
N ASN A 40 11.88 3.28 18.30
CA ASN A 40 11.09 2.17 17.80
C ASN A 40 10.51 2.49 16.40
N LEU A 41 11.25 2.11 15.36
CA LEU A 41 10.88 2.36 13.96
C LEU A 41 9.43 1.96 13.58
N PRO A 42 8.91 0.75 13.90
CA PRO A 42 7.49 0.43 13.64
C PRO A 42 6.52 1.41 14.31
N LEU A 43 6.75 1.78 15.57
CA LEU A 43 5.94 2.75 16.29
C LEU A 43 6.03 4.15 15.66
N THR A 44 7.23 4.59 15.26
CA THR A 44 7.42 5.87 14.55
C THR A 44 6.59 5.92 13.27
N LEU A 45 6.64 4.88 12.43
CA LEU A 45 5.84 4.82 11.21
C LEU A 45 4.33 4.80 11.49
N ALA A 46 3.91 4.10 12.56
CA ALA A 46 2.51 4.07 12.97
C ALA A 46 2.03 5.45 13.44
N LEU A 47 2.83 6.19 14.21
CA LEU A 47 2.49 7.53 14.67
C LEU A 47 2.44 8.55 13.51
N ILE A 48 3.34 8.44 12.53
CA ILE A 48 3.29 9.25 11.31
C ILE A 48 2.01 8.96 10.52
N ALA A 49 1.67 7.69 10.32
CA ALA A 49 0.45 7.29 9.62
C ALA A 49 -0.81 7.77 10.37
N LEU A 50 -0.87 7.58 11.69
CA LEU A 50 -1.95 8.07 12.55
C LEU A 50 -2.08 9.60 12.47
N TRP A 51 -0.97 10.33 12.51
CA TRP A 51 -0.97 11.79 12.37
C TRP A 51 -1.55 12.21 11.02
N ASN A 52 -1.02 11.64 9.93
CA ASN A 52 -1.49 11.95 8.58
C ASN A 52 -2.98 11.64 8.42
N THR A 53 -3.46 10.51 8.91
CA THR A 53 -4.85 10.09 8.74
C THR A 53 -5.83 10.82 9.67
N ASN A 54 -5.55 10.88 10.97
CA ASN A 54 -6.52 11.41 11.94
C ASN A 54 -6.47 12.94 12.06
N PHE A 55 -5.31 13.56 11.81
CA PHE A 55 -5.11 15.00 12.00
C PHE A 55 -5.01 15.75 10.67
N LEU A 56 -4.19 15.27 9.72
CA LEU A 56 -4.08 15.90 8.40
C LEU A 56 -5.16 15.45 7.40
N ARG A 57 -5.98 14.46 7.78
CA ARG A 57 -7.06 13.91 6.95
C ARG A 57 -6.57 13.30 5.62
N ALA A 58 -5.37 12.72 5.63
CA ALA A 58 -4.89 11.87 4.55
C ALA A 58 -5.73 10.59 4.49
N HIS A 59 -6.63 10.51 3.52
CA HIS A 59 -7.49 9.34 3.31
C HIS A 59 -6.84 8.23 2.48
N SER A 60 -5.66 8.49 1.92
CA SER A 60 -4.86 7.51 1.19
C SER A 60 -3.38 7.61 1.56
N ASN A 61 -2.67 6.49 1.42
CA ASN A 61 -1.23 6.41 1.63
C ASN A 61 -0.58 5.61 0.48
N GLY A 62 0.31 6.27 -0.26
CA GLY A 62 1.07 5.67 -1.35
C GLY A 62 2.30 4.90 -0.84
N VAL A 63 2.61 3.74 -1.44
CA VAL A 63 3.87 3.03 -1.19
C VAL A 63 4.63 2.86 -2.50
N PHE A 64 5.81 3.46 -2.59
CA PHE A 64 6.56 3.58 -3.84
C PHE A 64 7.95 2.97 -3.68
N PRO A 65 8.11 1.65 -3.90
CA PRO A 65 9.41 1.03 -3.90
C PRO A 65 10.20 1.37 -5.17
N TYR A 66 11.35 2.00 -5.03
CA TYR A 66 12.35 2.24 -6.06
C TYR A 66 13.26 1.01 -6.21
N SER A 67 12.61 -0.13 -6.45
CA SER A 67 13.21 -1.40 -6.86
C SER A 67 12.10 -2.20 -7.55
N HIS A 68 12.38 -2.70 -8.76
CA HIS A 68 11.42 -3.53 -9.48
C HIS A 68 11.20 -4.89 -8.81
N SER A 69 12.21 -5.41 -8.09
CA SER A 69 12.09 -6.63 -7.29
C SER A 69 11.04 -6.53 -6.17
N LEU A 70 10.66 -5.30 -5.79
CA LEU A 70 9.62 -5.01 -4.80
C LEU A 70 8.30 -4.54 -5.44
N ALA A 71 8.09 -4.75 -6.75
CA ALA A 71 6.88 -4.27 -7.44
C ALA A 71 5.56 -4.80 -6.85
N LEU A 72 5.56 -5.98 -6.23
CA LEU A 72 4.38 -6.57 -5.58
C LEU A 72 4.24 -6.19 -4.10
N LEU A 73 5.20 -5.46 -3.54
CA LEU A 73 5.15 -5.02 -2.13
C LEU A 73 3.90 -4.16 -1.85
N PRO A 74 3.53 -3.16 -2.68
CA PRO A 74 2.31 -2.39 -2.43
C PRO A 74 1.05 -3.26 -2.36
N SER A 75 0.92 -4.26 -3.24
CA SER A 75 -0.22 -5.20 -3.22
C SER A 75 -0.22 -6.10 -1.99
N HIS A 76 0.95 -6.56 -1.54
CA HIS A 76 1.06 -7.30 -0.29
C HIS A 76 0.64 -6.45 0.91
N LEU A 77 1.11 -5.21 0.98
CA LEU A 77 0.78 -4.28 2.06
C LEU A 77 -0.69 -3.83 2.02
N GLN A 78 -1.32 -3.76 0.84
CA GLN A 78 -2.75 -3.49 0.73
C GLN A 78 -3.56 -4.51 1.54
N GLN A 79 -3.29 -5.80 1.34
CA GLN A 79 -3.94 -6.82 2.14
C GLN A 79 -3.59 -6.66 3.62
N LEU A 80 -2.30 -6.57 3.94
CA LEU A 80 -1.82 -6.50 5.33
C LEU A 80 -2.46 -5.35 6.11
N GLU A 81 -2.44 -4.12 5.60
CA GLU A 81 -2.94 -2.96 6.35
C GLU A 81 -4.47 -2.82 6.26
N MET A 82 -5.05 -2.97 5.06
CA MET A 82 -6.47 -2.66 4.84
C MET A 82 -7.38 -3.77 5.38
N GLU A 83 -6.99 -5.05 5.25
CA GLU A 83 -7.78 -6.16 5.83
C GLU A 83 -7.70 -6.14 7.37
N SER A 84 -6.52 -5.81 7.92
CA SER A 84 -6.30 -5.73 9.37
C SER A 84 -7.04 -4.56 10.00
N ASN A 85 -6.82 -3.33 9.53
CA ASN A 85 -7.25 -2.10 10.20
C ASN A 85 -8.40 -1.36 9.49
N GLY A 86 -8.94 -1.88 8.39
CA GLY A 86 -10.14 -1.36 7.70
C GLY A 86 -11.43 -1.64 8.47
N LYS A 87 -11.50 -1.17 9.72
CA LYS A 87 -12.56 -1.50 10.69
C LYS A 87 -13.38 -0.26 11.06
N ARG A 88 -14.64 -0.49 11.45
CA ARG A 88 -15.58 0.55 11.92
C ARG A 88 -16.04 0.34 13.36
N ALA A 89 -15.59 -0.72 14.02
CA ALA A 89 -15.89 -1.02 15.42
C ALA A 89 -14.60 -1.29 16.19
N ASN A 90 -14.58 -0.85 17.44
CA ASN A 90 -13.49 -1.11 18.37
C ASN A 90 -13.58 -2.55 18.95
N ARG A 91 -12.63 -2.91 19.83
CA ARG A 91 -12.57 -4.24 20.47
C ARG A 91 -13.78 -4.58 21.35
N ASP A 92 -14.51 -3.57 21.82
CA ASP A 92 -15.74 -3.73 22.62
C ASP A 92 -17.00 -3.84 21.74
N GLY A 93 -16.85 -3.80 20.41
CA GLY A 93 -17.95 -3.84 19.46
C GLY A 93 -18.67 -2.49 19.28
N VAL A 94 -18.11 -1.41 19.82
CA VAL A 94 -18.67 -0.05 19.70
C VAL A 94 -18.16 0.60 18.41
N ALA A 95 -19.06 1.25 17.67
CA ALA A 95 -18.69 2.00 16.47
C ALA A 95 -17.71 3.13 16.78
N VAL A 96 -16.65 3.26 15.98
CA VAL A 96 -15.68 4.36 16.12
C VAL A 96 -16.16 5.61 15.35
N ASP A 97 -15.84 6.80 15.85
CA ASP A 97 -16.19 8.10 15.27
C ASP A 97 -15.01 8.82 14.59
N TYR A 98 -13.87 8.14 14.47
CA TYR A 98 -12.66 8.59 13.79
C TYR A 98 -12.33 7.72 12.57
N PRO A 99 -11.59 8.26 11.58
CA PRO A 99 -11.07 7.44 10.49
C PRO A 99 -10.05 6.42 11.02
N THR A 100 -10.10 5.21 10.48
CA THR A 100 -9.15 4.12 10.74
C THR A 100 -8.16 4.01 9.58
N ASN A 101 -7.85 2.83 9.05
CA ASN A 101 -6.82 2.68 8.01
C ASN A 101 -7.14 3.51 6.75
N PRO A 102 -6.16 4.25 6.19
CA PRO A 102 -6.32 4.89 4.89
C PRO A 102 -6.34 3.84 3.77
N ILE A 103 -6.74 4.25 2.56
CA ILE A 103 -6.59 3.40 1.37
C ILE A 103 -5.11 3.33 1.02
N LEU A 104 -4.54 2.13 1.06
CA LEU A 104 -3.17 1.90 0.63
C LEU A 104 -3.14 1.59 -0.87
N TRP A 105 -2.14 2.13 -1.58
CA TRP A 105 -1.96 1.87 -3.00
C TRP A 105 -0.52 2.16 -3.41
N GLY A 106 -0.11 1.74 -4.62
CA GLY A 106 1.22 2.03 -5.10
C GLY A 106 1.69 1.14 -6.24
N GLU A 107 2.84 1.51 -6.79
CA GLU A 107 3.54 0.86 -7.89
C GLU A 107 5.05 1.06 -7.70
N ALA A 108 5.86 0.24 -8.36
CA ALA A 108 7.31 0.44 -8.34
C ALA A 108 7.70 1.76 -9.03
N GLY A 109 8.69 2.45 -8.45
CA GLY A 109 9.41 3.54 -9.11
C GLY A 109 10.36 3.01 -10.19
N THR A 110 10.55 3.70 -11.31
CA THR A 110 10.00 5.02 -11.68
C THR A 110 8.65 4.95 -12.40
N ASN A 111 8.08 3.76 -12.63
CA ASN A 111 6.85 3.59 -13.41
C ASN A 111 5.69 4.44 -12.87
N GLY A 112 5.50 4.47 -11.55
CA GLY A 112 4.47 5.29 -10.91
C GLY A 112 4.57 6.79 -11.23
N GLN A 113 5.80 7.30 -11.46
CA GLN A 113 6.03 8.70 -11.83
C GLN A 113 5.34 9.08 -13.14
N HIS A 114 5.26 8.12 -14.07
CA HIS A 114 4.66 8.31 -15.39
C HIS A 114 3.19 7.90 -15.46
N SER A 115 2.56 7.60 -14.31
CA SER A 115 1.16 7.20 -14.23
C SER A 115 0.35 8.21 -13.43
N PHE A 116 0.60 8.33 -12.12
CA PHE A 116 -0.29 9.04 -11.19
C PHE A 116 0.40 10.11 -10.36
N PHE A 117 1.72 10.29 -10.47
CA PHE A 117 2.44 11.33 -9.72
C PHE A 117 2.00 12.75 -10.08
N GLN A 118 1.37 12.95 -11.25
CA GLN A 118 0.69 14.21 -11.58
C GLN A 118 -0.34 14.59 -10.50
N LEU A 119 -1.12 13.61 -10.02
CA LEU A 119 -2.10 13.83 -8.95
C LEU A 119 -1.42 14.11 -7.61
N LEU A 120 -0.30 13.44 -7.30
CA LEU A 120 0.45 13.68 -6.07
C LEU A 120 1.01 15.11 -6.01
N HIS A 121 1.48 15.62 -7.15
CA HIS A 121 2.15 16.93 -7.22
C HIS A 121 1.21 18.12 -7.33
N GLN A 122 0.13 17.99 -8.11
CA GLN A 122 -0.74 19.12 -8.47
C GLN A 122 -2.24 18.81 -8.27
N GLY A 123 -2.57 17.63 -7.73
CA GLY A 123 -3.94 17.31 -7.33
C GLY A 123 -4.41 18.12 -6.12
N SER A 124 -5.71 18.05 -5.85
CA SER A 124 -6.35 18.75 -4.73
C SER A 124 -6.27 18.00 -3.40
N GLU A 125 -5.92 16.71 -3.43
CA GLU A 125 -5.93 15.83 -2.27
C GLU A 125 -4.56 15.78 -1.59
N LEU A 126 -4.59 15.68 -0.26
CA LEU A 126 -3.39 15.36 0.51
C LEU A 126 -3.16 13.85 0.45
N VAL A 127 -2.00 13.45 -0.04
CA VAL A 127 -1.61 12.04 -0.15
C VAL A 127 -0.28 11.85 0.56
N ALA A 128 -0.32 11.17 1.71
CA ALA A 128 0.89 10.72 2.36
C ALA A 128 1.54 9.58 1.57
N CYS A 129 2.85 9.44 1.62
CA CYS A 129 3.50 8.30 0.98
C CYS A 129 4.80 7.83 1.64
N ASP A 130 5.13 6.56 1.38
CA ASP A 130 6.40 5.94 1.75
C ASP A 130 7.21 5.67 0.48
N PHE A 131 8.39 6.29 0.38
CA PHE A 131 9.42 5.91 -0.57
C PHE A 131 10.28 4.82 0.04
N ILE A 132 10.51 3.72 -0.70
CA ILE A 132 11.39 2.64 -0.27
C ILE A 132 12.52 2.51 -1.29
N ALA A 133 13.77 2.71 -0.88
CA ALA A 133 14.93 2.65 -1.75
C ALA A 133 15.97 1.63 -1.25
N LEU A 134 16.84 1.17 -2.14
CA LEU A 134 17.97 0.32 -1.80
C LEU A 134 19.26 1.13 -1.90
N GLY A 135 20.14 1.04 -0.89
CA GLY A 135 21.44 1.69 -0.88
C GLY A 135 22.43 1.04 -1.85
N LYS A 136 22.27 -0.27 -2.08
CA LYS A 136 22.96 -1.02 -3.14
C LYS A 136 21.93 -1.61 -4.10
N SER A 137 22.30 -1.64 -5.37
CA SER A 137 21.50 -2.26 -6.41
C SER A 137 21.39 -3.77 -6.20
N ASP A 138 20.17 -4.27 -6.30
CA ASP A 138 19.84 -5.70 -6.44
C ASP A 138 20.19 -6.24 -7.83
N PHE A 139 20.38 -5.36 -8.83
CA PHE A 139 20.82 -5.72 -10.17
C PHE A 139 21.84 -4.71 -10.74
N PRO A 140 23.16 -4.96 -10.62
CA PRO A 140 24.18 -3.95 -10.85
C PRO A 140 24.43 -3.69 -12.34
N LEU A 141 23.63 -2.80 -12.93
CA LEU A 141 23.87 -2.23 -14.26
C LEU A 141 24.49 -0.82 -14.12
N PRO A 142 25.67 -0.55 -14.69
CA PRO A 142 26.38 0.72 -14.49
C PRO A 142 25.52 1.95 -14.79
N GLY A 143 25.47 2.91 -13.85
CA GLY A 143 24.73 4.18 -13.99
C GLY A 143 23.22 4.09 -13.76
N HIS A 144 22.60 2.91 -13.80
CA HIS A 144 21.15 2.76 -13.64
C HIS A 144 20.69 3.03 -12.20
N HIS A 145 21.38 2.46 -11.22
CA HIS A 145 20.98 2.59 -9.82
C HIS A 145 21.10 4.02 -9.28
N SER A 146 22.14 4.75 -9.69
CA SER A 146 22.28 6.18 -9.35
C SER A 146 21.14 7.01 -9.94
N GLY A 147 20.72 6.74 -11.17
CA GLY A 147 19.57 7.40 -11.78
C GLY A 147 18.26 7.08 -11.05
N LEU A 148 18.07 5.83 -10.63
CA LEU A 148 16.91 5.40 -9.85
C LEU A 148 16.84 6.12 -8.49
N LEU A 149 17.96 6.18 -7.76
CA LEU A 149 18.04 6.89 -6.47
C LEU A 149 17.85 8.40 -6.63
N ALA A 150 18.45 9.01 -7.65
CA ALA A 150 18.25 10.43 -7.94
C ALA A 150 16.77 10.76 -8.15
N ASN A 151 16.05 9.91 -8.89
CA ASN A 151 14.61 10.03 -9.07
C ASN A 151 13.84 9.88 -7.74
N CYS A 152 14.17 8.90 -6.90
CA CYS A 152 13.53 8.71 -5.60
C CYS A 152 13.65 9.96 -4.72
N LEU A 153 14.86 10.48 -4.58
CA LEU A 153 15.16 11.63 -3.72
C LEU A 153 14.63 12.94 -4.31
N ALA A 154 14.66 13.09 -5.63
CA ALA A 154 14.06 14.25 -6.29
C ALA A 154 12.54 14.29 -6.08
N GLN A 155 11.86 13.15 -6.15
CA GLN A 155 10.41 13.08 -5.94
C GLN A 155 10.02 13.40 -4.49
N SER A 156 10.72 12.86 -3.49
CA SER A 156 10.45 13.19 -2.09
C SER A 156 10.67 14.68 -1.80
N SER A 157 11.75 15.27 -2.36
CA SER A 157 12.04 16.69 -2.25
C SER A 157 10.99 17.56 -2.95
N ALA A 158 10.57 17.20 -4.16
CA ALA A 158 9.57 17.93 -4.93
C ALA A 158 8.19 17.92 -4.23
N LEU A 159 7.79 16.78 -3.63
CA LEU A 159 6.57 16.68 -2.84
C LEU A 159 6.62 17.57 -1.58
N ALA A 160 7.77 17.64 -0.91
CA ALA A 160 7.93 18.47 0.28
C ALA A 160 7.91 19.97 -0.04
N PHE A 161 8.69 20.42 -1.03
CA PHE A 161 8.97 21.84 -1.23
C PHE A 161 8.23 22.48 -2.41
N GLY A 162 7.79 21.68 -3.38
CA GLY A 162 7.13 22.19 -4.57
C GLY A 162 8.03 23.11 -5.41
N GLN A 163 7.38 24.04 -6.11
CA GLN A 163 7.96 25.06 -6.96
C GLN A 163 6.99 26.24 -7.05
N THR A 164 7.47 27.41 -6.68
CA THR A 164 6.72 28.67 -6.76
C THR A 164 6.66 29.21 -8.18
N VAL A 165 5.71 30.12 -8.42
CA VAL A 165 5.59 30.82 -9.72
C VAL A 165 6.83 31.65 -10.03
N ASP A 166 7.47 32.25 -9.02
CA ASP A 166 8.67 33.07 -9.21
C ASP A 166 9.89 32.21 -9.57
N GLU A 167 10.05 31.04 -8.95
CA GLU A 167 11.07 30.06 -9.34
C GLU A 167 10.84 29.55 -10.77
N ALA A 168 9.59 29.27 -11.15
CA ALA A 168 9.24 28.89 -12.52
C ALA A 168 9.56 30.03 -13.51
N ARG A 169 9.27 31.29 -13.16
CA ARG A 169 9.60 32.46 -13.98
C ARG A 169 11.11 32.62 -14.13
N ALA A 170 11.87 32.48 -13.04
CA ALA A 170 13.33 32.53 -13.06
C ALA A 170 13.96 31.41 -13.90
N ALA A 171 13.31 30.25 -13.99
CA ALA A 171 13.68 29.15 -14.87
C ALA A 171 13.32 29.38 -16.36
N GLY A 172 12.78 30.55 -16.71
CA GLY A 172 12.47 30.93 -18.10
C GLY A 172 11.14 30.38 -18.62
N ILE A 173 10.22 29.98 -17.74
CA ILE A 173 8.88 29.55 -18.15
C ILE A 173 8.08 30.75 -18.68
N PRO A 174 7.44 30.66 -19.86
CA PRO A 174 6.58 31.72 -20.40
C PRO A 174 5.42 32.09 -19.48
N GLU A 175 5.07 33.38 -19.39
CA GLU A 175 4.08 33.91 -18.43
C GLU A 175 2.72 33.19 -18.50
N HIS A 176 2.25 32.85 -19.72
CA HIS A 176 0.98 32.14 -19.92
C HIS A 176 0.98 30.69 -19.41
N LEU A 177 2.17 30.11 -19.15
CA LEU A 177 2.32 28.75 -18.61
C LEU A 177 2.57 28.73 -17.10
N LEU A 178 2.92 29.85 -16.49
CA LEU A 178 3.26 29.92 -15.07
C LEU A 178 2.16 29.38 -14.14
N PRO A 179 0.85 29.61 -14.37
CA PRO A 179 -0.19 29.04 -13.53
C PRO A 179 -0.17 27.50 -13.46
N PHE A 180 0.26 26.85 -14.56
CA PHE A 180 0.34 25.39 -14.67
C PHE A 180 1.67 24.81 -14.19
N ARG A 181 2.67 25.66 -13.93
CA ARG A 181 4.01 25.29 -13.44
C ARG A 181 4.20 25.56 -11.95
N ARG A 182 3.12 25.89 -11.24
CA ARG A 182 3.13 25.93 -9.77
C ARG A 182 2.99 24.51 -9.22
N PHE A 183 3.88 24.14 -8.32
CA PHE A 183 3.82 22.92 -7.53
C PHE A 183 3.63 23.34 -6.06
N PRO A 184 2.47 23.08 -5.44
CA PRO A 184 2.18 23.53 -4.08
C PRO A 184 3.13 22.99 -3.02
N GLY A 185 3.75 21.82 -3.24
CA GLY A 185 4.54 21.13 -2.22
C GLY A 185 3.68 20.70 -1.02
N ASN A 186 4.31 20.62 0.15
CA ASN A 186 3.65 20.27 1.42
C ASN A 186 2.89 18.93 1.40
N GLN A 187 3.37 17.97 0.60
CA GLN A 187 2.87 16.60 0.59
C GLN A 187 3.78 15.73 1.48
N PRO A 188 3.26 15.12 2.56
CA PRO A 188 4.09 14.40 3.52
C PRO A 188 4.62 13.09 2.93
N SER A 189 5.90 12.81 3.14
CA SER A 189 6.49 11.53 2.77
C SER A 189 7.53 11.02 3.77
N SER A 190 7.63 9.70 3.89
CA SER A 190 8.73 9.00 4.56
C SER A 190 9.68 8.44 3.51
N THR A 191 10.98 8.41 3.77
CA THR A 191 11.95 7.70 2.91
C THR A 191 12.67 6.64 3.72
N LEU A 192 12.38 5.38 3.43
CA LEU A 192 13.02 4.21 4.02
C LEU A 192 14.10 3.69 3.07
N VAL A 193 15.35 3.64 3.54
CA VAL A 193 16.48 3.13 2.75
C VAL A 193 16.97 1.82 3.36
N LEU A 194 16.81 0.72 2.61
CA LEU A 194 17.42 -0.56 2.97
C LEU A 194 18.88 -0.55 2.51
N PRO A 195 19.84 -1.10 3.27
CA PRO A 195 21.23 -1.18 2.81
C PRO A 195 21.39 -1.92 1.48
N GLU A 196 20.67 -3.03 1.32
CA GLU A 196 20.61 -3.88 0.13
C GLU A 196 19.36 -4.77 0.22
N LEU A 197 18.87 -5.30 -0.90
CA LEU A 197 17.76 -6.26 -0.91
C LEU A 197 18.29 -7.69 -0.83
N THR A 198 18.13 -8.30 0.34
CA THR A 198 18.50 -9.70 0.65
C THR A 198 17.30 -10.38 1.29
N PRO A 199 17.27 -11.72 1.41
CA PRO A 199 16.22 -12.39 2.17
C PRO A 199 16.06 -11.81 3.58
N PHE A 200 17.17 -11.54 4.28
CA PHE A 200 17.17 -10.97 5.62
C PHE A 200 16.54 -9.57 5.66
N THR A 201 16.98 -8.65 4.79
CA THR A 201 16.44 -7.27 4.79
C THR A 201 15.00 -7.21 4.28
N LEU A 202 14.60 -8.13 3.39
CA LEU A 202 13.19 -8.31 3.02
C LEU A 202 12.35 -8.77 4.22
N GLY A 203 12.87 -9.71 5.01
CA GLY A 203 12.21 -10.17 6.24
C GLY A 203 12.00 -9.04 7.25
N GLN A 204 13.03 -8.22 7.45
CA GLN A 204 12.95 -7.03 8.29
C GLN A 204 11.89 -6.04 7.79
N LEU A 205 11.85 -5.79 6.47
CA LEU A 205 10.93 -4.85 5.86
C LEU A 205 9.47 -5.27 6.04
N ILE A 206 9.15 -6.55 5.83
CA ILE A 206 7.77 -7.02 5.96
C ILE A 206 7.35 -7.02 7.43
N ALA A 207 8.19 -7.53 8.34
CA ALA A 207 7.91 -7.50 9.78
C ALA A 207 7.78 -6.06 10.33
N LEU A 208 8.53 -5.10 9.79
CA LEU A 208 8.39 -3.69 10.12
C LEU A 208 6.96 -3.19 9.85
N TYR A 209 6.41 -3.50 8.68
CA TYR A 209 5.04 -3.13 8.33
C TYR A 209 4.00 -3.93 9.13
N GLU A 210 4.24 -5.21 9.44
CA GLU A 210 3.36 -5.99 10.34
C GLU A 210 3.25 -5.32 11.72
N HIS A 211 4.36 -4.90 12.31
CA HIS A 211 4.37 -4.20 13.61
C HIS A 211 3.80 -2.79 13.54
N LYS A 212 4.01 -2.06 12.43
CA LYS A 212 3.33 -0.78 12.17
C LYS A 212 1.81 -0.97 12.22
N VAL A 213 1.29 -1.98 11.52
CA VAL A 213 -0.14 -2.31 11.49
C VAL A 213 -0.67 -2.68 12.87
N PHE A 214 0.09 -3.47 13.64
CA PHE A 214 -0.25 -3.78 15.02
C PHE A 214 -0.35 -2.52 15.89
N CYS A 215 0.65 -1.63 15.82
CA CYS A 215 0.64 -0.37 16.57
C CYS A 215 -0.59 0.48 16.23
N LEU A 216 -0.90 0.65 14.94
CA LEU A 216 -2.10 1.36 14.49
C LEU A 216 -3.38 0.75 15.05
N GLY A 217 -3.49 -0.58 15.00
CA GLY A 217 -4.63 -1.31 15.57
C GLY A 217 -4.81 -1.07 17.06
N VAL A 218 -3.71 -1.07 17.83
CA VAL A 218 -3.74 -0.75 19.26
C VAL A 218 -4.14 0.71 19.50
N LEU A 219 -3.53 1.66 18.77
CA LEU A 219 -3.79 3.10 18.91
C LEU A 219 -5.25 3.46 18.58
N TRP A 220 -5.86 2.79 17.61
CA TRP A 220 -7.27 2.95 17.26
C TRP A 220 -8.24 2.05 18.05
N ASN A 221 -7.75 1.26 19.00
CA ASN A 221 -8.53 0.26 19.75
C ASN A 221 -9.30 -0.73 18.86
N LEU A 222 -8.69 -1.23 17.79
CA LEU A 222 -9.28 -2.15 16.82
C LEU A 222 -8.79 -3.58 17.03
N ASN A 223 -9.56 -4.55 16.53
CA ASN A 223 -9.04 -5.90 16.30
C ASN A 223 -8.42 -5.99 14.91
N SER A 224 -7.08 -6.04 14.83
CA SER A 224 -6.33 -6.13 13.57
C SER A 224 -6.30 -7.55 12.97
N PHE A 225 -6.84 -8.55 13.67
CA PHE A 225 -6.62 -9.97 13.34
C PHE A 225 -7.89 -10.73 12.96
N ASP A 226 -9.01 -10.02 12.77
CA ASP A 226 -10.23 -10.57 12.19
C ASP A 226 -10.54 -9.96 10.81
N GLN A 227 -11.48 -10.57 10.09
CA GLN A 227 -11.88 -10.13 8.75
C GLN A 227 -13.36 -10.43 8.45
N TRP A 228 -14.27 -10.20 9.40
CA TRP A 228 -15.71 -10.49 9.26
C TRP A 228 -16.37 -9.85 8.02
N GLY A 229 -15.82 -8.73 7.54
CA GLY A 229 -16.33 -8.02 6.36
C GLY A 229 -16.36 -8.84 5.07
N VAL A 230 -15.61 -9.94 4.97
CA VAL A 230 -15.58 -10.79 3.76
C VAL A 230 -16.68 -11.85 3.73
N GLU A 231 -17.38 -12.10 4.84
CA GLU A 231 -18.31 -13.23 4.96
C GLU A 231 -19.60 -13.02 4.19
N LEU A 232 -20.17 -11.81 4.22
CA LEU A 232 -21.41 -11.50 3.51
C LEU A 232 -21.26 -11.74 2.00
N GLY A 233 -20.13 -11.35 1.41
CA GLY A 233 -19.82 -11.59 0.01
C GLY A 233 -19.81 -13.09 -0.34
N LYS A 234 -19.18 -13.92 0.50
CA LYS A 234 -19.16 -15.39 0.32
C LYS A 234 -20.57 -16.00 0.41
N GLN A 235 -21.38 -15.54 1.37
CA GLN A 235 -22.75 -16.01 1.53
C GLN A 235 -23.63 -15.63 0.33
N LEU A 236 -23.52 -14.39 -0.15
CA LEU A 236 -24.25 -13.93 -1.33
C LEU A 236 -23.80 -14.68 -2.59
N ALA A 237 -22.49 -14.87 -2.79
CA ALA A 237 -21.96 -15.66 -3.90
C ALA A 237 -22.51 -17.10 -3.88
N GLY A 238 -22.57 -17.72 -2.71
CA GLY A 238 -23.15 -19.06 -2.54
C GLY A 238 -24.63 -19.12 -2.93
N LYS A 239 -25.42 -18.08 -2.63
CA LYS A 239 -26.83 -17.97 -3.05
C LYS A 239 -26.99 -17.67 -4.54
N LEU A 240 -26.08 -16.89 -5.12
CA LEU A 240 -26.15 -16.46 -6.52
C LEU A 240 -25.64 -17.53 -7.49
N ALA A 241 -24.68 -18.37 -7.07
CA ALA A 241 -24.06 -19.34 -7.95
C ALA A 241 -25.08 -20.35 -8.56
N PRO A 242 -26.04 -20.93 -7.80
CA PRO A 242 -27.12 -21.73 -8.38
C PRO A 242 -28.01 -20.94 -9.35
N CYS A 243 -28.32 -19.68 -9.06
CA CYS A 243 -29.12 -18.84 -9.96
C CYS A 243 -28.40 -18.59 -11.29
N ILE A 244 -27.08 -18.38 -11.27
CA ILE A 244 -26.25 -18.20 -12.47
C ILE A 244 -26.13 -19.51 -13.27
N ARG A 245 -26.16 -20.67 -12.61
CA ARG A 245 -26.16 -21.99 -13.26
C ARG A 245 -27.55 -22.44 -13.71
N ASP A 246 -28.57 -21.60 -13.57
CA ASP A 246 -29.97 -21.91 -13.90
C ASP A 246 -30.55 -23.07 -13.06
N GLU A 247 -29.96 -23.32 -11.89
CA GLU A 247 -30.37 -24.35 -10.93
C GLU A 247 -31.37 -23.81 -9.89
N ALA A 248 -31.54 -22.47 -9.82
CA ALA A 248 -32.43 -21.81 -8.87
C ALA A 248 -33.10 -20.55 -9.46
N PRO A 249 -34.32 -20.20 -9.02
CA PRO A 249 -35.03 -19.01 -9.47
C PRO A 249 -34.44 -17.71 -8.90
N THR A 250 -34.68 -16.59 -9.59
CA THR A 250 -34.16 -15.27 -9.20
C THR A 250 -35.16 -14.39 -8.43
N ASP A 251 -36.31 -14.95 -8.03
CA ASP A 251 -37.46 -14.16 -7.54
C ASP A 251 -37.20 -13.42 -6.22
N GLY A 252 -36.27 -13.92 -5.40
CA GLY A 252 -35.84 -13.30 -4.14
C GLY A 252 -34.63 -12.35 -4.26
N LEU A 253 -34.10 -12.11 -5.47
CA LEU A 253 -32.98 -11.20 -5.69
C LEU A 253 -33.46 -9.77 -5.96
N ASP A 254 -32.64 -8.78 -5.63
CA ASP A 254 -32.92 -7.39 -5.98
C ASP A 254 -32.98 -7.20 -7.51
N PRO A 255 -33.68 -6.14 -7.99
CA PRO A 255 -33.88 -5.94 -9.43
C PRO A 255 -32.58 -5.77 -10.24
N SER A 256 -31.53 -5.20 -9.66
CA SER A 256 -30.25 -5.00 -10.33
C SER A 256 -29.57 -6.34 -10.57
N THR A 257 -29.39 -7.14 -9.51
CA THR A 257 -28.76 -8.45 -9.59
C THR A 257 -29.53 -9.38 -10.54
N ARG A 258 -30.85 -9.36 -10.48
CA ARG A 258 -31.71 -10.13 -11.38
C ARG A 258 -31.54 -9.72 -12.85
N GLY A 259 -31.52 -8.41 -13.12
CA GLY A 259 -31.30 -7.87 -14.45
C GLY A 259 -29.96 -8.32 -15.03
N LEU A 260 -28.90 -8.26 -14.22
CA LEU A 260 -27.56 -8.69 -14.62
C LEU A 260 -27.50 -10.20 -14.91
N ILE A 261 -28.09 -11.04 -14.06
CA ILE A 261 -28.16 -12.49 -14.33
C ILE A 261 -28.87 -12.76 -15.65
N ASN A 262 -30.01 -12.10 -15.89
CA ASN A 262 -30.76 -12.26 -17.13
C ASN A 262 -29.99 -11.77 -18.36
N HIS A 263 -29.20 -10.71 -18.22
CA HIS A 263 -28.32 -10.24 -19.29
C HIS A 263 -27.19 -11.24 -19.57
N LEU A 264 -26.51 -11.74 -18.53
CA LEU A 264 -25.44 -12.73 -18.64
C LEU A 264 -25.90 -14.04 -19.29
N ARG A 265 -27.15 -14.47 -19.01
CA ARG A 265 -27.76 -15.64 -19.67
C ARG A 265 -27.81 -15.49 -21.19
N ARG A 266 -28.05 -14.28 -21.71
CA ARG A 266 -28.11 -14.03 -23.17
C ARG A 266 -26.79 -14.35 -23.85
N PHE A 267 -25.66 -13.93 -23.26
CA PHE A 267 -24.33 -14.24 -23.79
C PHE A 267 -23.99 -15.74 -23.75
N ARG A 268 -24.57 -16.50 -22.83
CA ARG A 268 -24.34 -17.96 -22.74
C ARG A 268 -25.25 -18.76 -23.67
N SER A 269 -26.36 -18.17 -24.11
CA SER A 269 -27.30 -18.78 -25.04
C SER A 269 -27.04 -18.46 -26.51
N GLU A 270 -26.23 -17.43 -26.81
CA GLU A 270 -25.80 -17.14 -28.18
C GLU A 270 -24.70 -18.14 -28.59
N PRO A 271 -24.84 -18.83 -29.74
CA PRO A 271 -23.75 -19.63 -30.28
C PRO A 271 -22.55 -18.73 -30.55
N HIS A 272 -21.35 -19.17 -30.16
CA HIS A 272 -20.12 -18.56 -30.66
C HIS A 272 -20.02 -18.88 -32.16
N ASP A 273 -20.30 -17.89 -33.01
CA ASP A 273 -19.95 -17.89 -34.44
C ASP A 273 -18.42 -17.80 -34.63
#